data_AF-A0ABD3J0N8-F1
#
_entry.id   AF-A0ABD3J0N8-F1
#
_cell.length_a   1.000
_cell.length_b   1.000
_cell.length_c   1.000
_cell.angle_alpha   90.00
_cell.angle_beta   90.00
_cell.angle_gamma   90.00
#
_symmetry.space_group_name_H-M   'P 1'
#
loop_
_entity.id
_entity.type
_entity.pdbx_description
1 polymer ?
#
loop_
_entity_poly.entity_id
_entity_poly.type
_entity_poly.pdbx_seq_one_letter_code
_entity_poly.pdbx_strand_id
1 'polypeptide(L)'
;MQLRLVSRLETVDARLDTQAKMTTIIKSMGSIIKSLEPSLATGNLQKMSETMDSFEKQFVNCNGWVNVTFHSRVRSKQLDAASRDDYGLEVLVGLPQLAAHALPTKSSEKVDEDDLSRQLAELKARG
;
A
#
# COMPACT_ATOMS: atom_id res chain seq x y z
N MET A 1 -60.68 31.45 -31.40
CA MET A 1 -60.21 31.81 -30.03
C MET A 1 -59.61 30.64 -29.24
N GLN A 2 -60.08 29.40 -29.41
CA GLN A 2 -59.60 28.24 -28.62
C GLN A 2 -58.08 27.97 -28.72
N LEU A 3 -57.45 28.10 -29.89
CA LEU A 3 -56.01 27.86 -30.07
C LEU A 3 -55.08 28.79 -29.27
N ARG A 4 -55.49 30.04 -29.00
CA ARG A 4 -54.66 30.99 -28.22
C ARG A 4 -54.67 30.68 -26.73
N LEU A 5 -55.79 30.14 -26.23
CA LEU A 5 -55.93 29.68 -24.85
C LEU A 5 -55.09 28.41 -24.63
N VAL A 6 -55.18 27.46 -25.56
CA VAL A 6 -54.38 26.21 -25.52
C VAL A 6 -52.88 26.52 -25.59
N SER A 7 -52.42 27.40 -26.49
CA SER A 7 -51.00 27.77 -26.58
C SER A 7 -50.47 28.45 -25.30
N ARG A 8 -51.29 29.25 -24.62
CA ARG A 8 -50.93 29.82 -23.32
C ARG A 8 -50.86 28.77 -22.23
N LEU A 9 -51.79 27.81 -22.21
CA LEU A 9 -51.78 26.69 -21.27
C LEU A 9 -50.51 25.84 -21.44
N GLU A 10 -50.16 25.46 -22.66
CA GLU A 10 -48.92 24.74 -23.00
C GLU A 10 -47.66 25.51 -22.54
N THR A 11 -47.66 26.84 -22.71
CA THR A 11 -46.55 27.69 -22.24
C THR A 11 -46.45 27.69 -20.71
N VAL A 12 -47.58 27.68 -19.99
CA VAL A 12 -47.59 27.59 -18.52
C VAL A 12 -47.15 26.21 -18.06
N ASP A 13 -47.58 25.14 -18.73
CA ASP A 13 -47.20 23.76 -18.41
C ASP A 13 -45.69 23.53 -18.57
N ALA A 14 -45.11 23.97 -19.70
CA ALA A 14 -43.67 23.89 -19.94
C ALA A 14 -42.84 24.64 -18.88
N ARG A 15 -43.35 25.79 -18.40
CA ARG A 15 -42.71 26.56 -17.31
C ARG A 15 -42.84 25.87 -15.97
N LEU A 16 -44.00 25.28 -15.69
CA LEU A 16 -44.25 24.55 -14.45
C LEU A 16 -43.39 23.28 -14.38
N ASP A 17 -43.29 22.52 -15.47
CA ASP A 17 -42.42 21.34 -15.58
C ASP A 17 -40.94 21.73 -15.37
N THR A 18 -40.50 22.82 -16.00
CA THR A 18 -39.14 23.35 -15.79
C THR A 18 -38.91 23.73 -14.33
N GLN A 19 -39.88 24.38 -13.69
CA GLN A 19 -39.79 24.78 -12.28
C GLN A 19 -39.76 23.55 -11.35
N ALA A 20 -40.57 22.53 -11.63
CA ALA A 20 -40.57 21.28 -10.87
C ALA A 20 -39.23 20.55 -10.97
N LYS A 21 -38.65 20.49 -12.18
CA LYS A 21 -37.31 19.95 -12.42
C LYS A 21 -36.23 20.73 -11.68
N MET A 22 -36.23 22.07 -11.79
CA MET A 22 -35.26 22.91 -11.07
C MET A 22 -35.38 22.75 -9.55
N THR A 23 -36.60 22.67 -9.01
CA THR A 23 -36.82 22.43 -7.58
C THR A 23 -36.22 21.09 -7.14
N THR A 24 -36.37 20.06 -7.97
CA THR A 24 -35.77 18.74 -7.71
C THR A 24 -34.25 18.80 -7.74
N ILE A 25 -33.67 19.49 -8.72
CA ILE A 25 -32.22 19.69 -8.83
C ILE A 25 -31.69 20.44 -7.60
N ILE A 26 -32.35 21.51 -7.15
CA ILE A 26 -31.95 22.27 -5.96
C ILE A 26 -31.96 21.39 -4.71
N LYS A 27 -32.98 20.54 -4.54
CA LYS A 27 -33.04 19.58 -3.43
C LYS A 27 -31.87 18.58 -3.48
N SER A 28 -31.58 18.01 -4.65
CA SER A 28 -30.45 17.10 -4.83
C SER A 28 -29.12 17.80 -4.52
N MET A 29 -28.90 19.01 -5.02
CA MET A 29 -27.69 19.78 -4.72
C MET A 29 -27.57 20.10 -3.23
N GLY A 30 -28.67 20.45 -2.56
CA GLY A 30 -28.68 20.66 -1.10
C GLY A 30 -28.32 19.40 -0.30
N SER A 31 -28.77 18.23 -0.76
CA SER A 31 -28.39 16.94 -0.16
C SER A 31 -26.91 16.62 -0.37
N ILE A 32 -26.39 16.88 -1.57
CA ILE A 32 -24.96 16.67 -1.89
C ILE A 32 -24.10 17.57 -1.01
N ILE A 33 -24.44 18.86 -0.88
CA ILE A 33 -23.70 19.81 -0.04
C ILE A 33 -23.69 19.36 1.42
N LYS A 34 -24.85 18.94 1.96
CA LYS A 34 -24.93 18.36 3.32
C LYS A 34 -24.07 17.10 3.49
N SER A 35 -23.99 16.26 2.47
CA SER A 35 -23.14 15.06 2.50
C SER A 35 -21.64 15.39 2.39
N LEU A 36 -21.30 16.52 1.78
CA LEU A 36 -19.92 16.98 1.62
C LEU A 36 -19.41 17.77 2.83
N GLU A 37 -20.31 18.42 3.58
CA GLU A 37 -20.01 19.17 4.81
C GLU A 37 -19.16 18.38 5.83
N PRO A 38 -19.45 17.12 6.19
CA PRO A 38 -18.60 16.34 7.10
C PRO A 38 -17.25 15.92 6.49
N SER A 39 -17.15 15.82 5.16
CA SER A 39 -15.87 15.55 4.48
C SER A 39 -14.99 16.79 4.43
N LEU A 40 -15.57 17.99 4.36
CA LEU A 40 -14.86 19.27 4.39
C LEU A 40 -14.50 19.69 5.83
N ALA A 41 -15.39 19.41 6.79
CA ALA A 41 -15.23 19.72 8.20
C ALA A 41 -14.33 18.71 8.91
N THR A 42 -13.05 18.64 8.55
CA THR A 42 -11.93 18.16 9.40
C THR A 42 -11.96 16.68 9.86
N GLY A 43 -13.08 15.99 9.79
CA GLY A 43 -13.29 14.63 10.29
C GLY A 43 -12.52 13.56 9.52
N ASN A 44 -12.02 13.90 8.34
CA ASN A 44 -11.18 12.99 7.55
C ASN A 44 -9.68 13.16 7.89
N LEU A 45 -9.18 14.37 8.15
CA LEU A 45 -7.76 14.56 8.50
C LEU A 45 -7.43 13.95 9.87
N GLN A 46 -8.31 14.10 10.86
CA GLN A 46 -8.07 13.49 12.17
C GLN A 46 -8.15 11.97 12.12
N LYS A 47 -9.13 11.40 11.41
CA LYS A 47 -9.21 9.94 11.20
C LYS A 47 -8.06 9.40 10.35
N MET A 48 -7.59 10.15 9.35
CA MET A 48 -6.40 9.81 8.58
C MET A 48 -5.15 9.86 9.45
N SER A 49 -5.01 10.86 10.32
CA SER A 49 -3.92 10.94 11.30
C SER A 49 -3.96 9.77 12.28
N GLU A 50 -5.13 9.45 12.84
CA GLU A 50 -5.31 8.29 13.75
C GLU A 50 -5.02 6.96 13.05
N THR A 51 -5.40 6.83 11.76
CA THR A 51 -5.10 5.65 10.95
C THR A 51 -3.60 5.55 10.65
N MET A 52 -2.93 6.69 10.41
CA MET A 52 -1.49 6.76 10.18
C MET A 52 -0.71 6.42 11.46
N ASP A 53 -1.12 6.94 12.62
CA ASP A 53 -0.55 6.58 13.92
C ASP A 53 -0.71 5.09 14.23
N SER A 54 -1.86 4.50 13.88
CA SER A 54 -2.10 3.06 14.05
C SER A 54 -1.24 2.22 13.11
N PHE A 55 -1.04 2.68 11.88
CA PHE A 55 -0.13 2.03 10.91
C PHE A 55 1.32 2.09 11.38
N GLU A 56 1.77 3.24 11.91
CA GLU A 56 3.12 3.39 12.46
C GLU A 56 3.34 2.48 13.68
N LYS A 57 2.37 2.41 14.60
CA LYS A 57 2.42 1.48 15.73
C LYS A 57 2.54 0.02 15.29
N GLN A 58 1.81 -0.38 14.26
CA GLN A 58 1.90 -1.73 13.70
C GLN A 58 3.27 -1.98 13.05
N PHE A 59 3.83 -1.00 12.36
CA PHE A 59 5.16 -1.10 11.76
C PHE A 59 6.27 -1.23 12.82
N VAL A 60 6.23 -0.38 13.86
CA VAL A 60 7.20 -0.42 14.97
C VAL A 60 7.09 -1.74 15.74
N ASN A 61 5.87 -2.21 16.02
CA ASN A 61 5.66 -3.49 16.71
C ASN A 61 6.15 -4.69 15.87
N CYS A 62 5.88 -4.68 14.56
CA CYS A 62 6.39 -5.70 13.64
C CYS A 62 7.92 -5.71 13.61
N ASN A 63 8.55 -4.54 13.49
CA ASN A 63 10.01 -4.41 13.53
C ASN A 63 10.58 -4.87 14.88
N GLY A 64 9.92 -4.55 15.99
CA GLY A 64 10.30 -5.04 17.32
C GLY A 64 10.26 -6.58 17.41
N TRP A 65 9.19 -7.20 16.91
CA TRP A 65 9.06 -8.67 16.89
C TRP A 65 10.09 -9.33 15.96
N VAL A 66 10.32 -8.77 14.77
CA VAL A 66 11.36 -9.25 13.82
C VAL A 66 12.75 -9.13 14.44
N ASN A 67 13.05 -8.02 15.10
CA ASN A 67 14.33 -7.77 15.76
C ASN A 67 14.58 -8.79 16.89
N VAL A 68 13.60 -8.99 17.78
CA VAL A 68 13.68 -10.00 18.86
C VAL A 68 13.81 -11.41 18.30
N THR A 69 13.04 -11.75 17.28
CA THR A 69 13.07 -13.08 16.65
C THR A 69 14.39 -13.34 15.94
N PHE A 70 14.92 -12.35 15.23
CA PHE A 70 16.21 -12.43 14.55
C PHE A 70 17.35 -12.56 15.57
N HIS A 71 17.41 -11.71 16.59
CA HIS A 71 18.44 -11.81 17.63
C HIS A 71 18.35 -13.11 18.45
N SER A 72 17.13 -13.62 18.68
CA SER A 72 16.93 -14.92 19.32
C SER A 72 17.44 -16.05 18.42
N ARG A 73 17.14 -16.01 17.12
CA ARG A 73 17.61 -17.01 16.15
C ARG A 73 19.11 -16.95 15.93
N VAL A 74 19.70 -15.75 15.86
CA VAL A 74 21.16 -15.56 15.74
C VAL A 74 21.87 -16.03 17.00
N ARG A 75 21.38 -15.68 18.20
CA ARG A 75 21.95 -16.22 19.45
C ARG A 75 21.79 -17.73 19.56
N SER A 76 20.64 -18.29 19.19
CA SER A 76 20.45 -19.74 19.15
C SER A 76 21.44 -20.40 18.20
N LYS A 77 21.58 -19.87 16.97
CA LYS A 77 22.56 -20.35 15.99
C LYS A 77 24.00 -20.22 16.47
N GLN A 78 24.33 -19.17 17.23
CA GLN A 78 25.67 -18.96 17.79
C GLN A 78 25.97 -19.92 18.95
N LEU A 79 24.97 -20.26 19.77
CA LEU A 79 25.08 -21.29 20.81
C LEU A 79 25.16 -22.70 20.19
N ASP A 80 24.38 -22.97 19.14
CA ASP A 80 24.40 -24.23 18.40
C ASP A 80 25.70 -24.41 17.59
N ALA A 81 26.28 -23.33 17.04
CA ALA A 81 27.56 -23.35 16.35
C ALA A 81 28.74 -23.54 17.33
N ALA A 82 28.71 -22.90 18.50
CA ALA A 82 29.70 -23.13 19.54
C ALA A 82 29.68 -24.58 20.08
N SER A 83 28.51 -25.25 20.04
CA SER A 83 28.39 -26.68 20.37
C SER A 83 28.68 -27.61 19.18
N ARG A 84 28.82 -27.07 17.96
CA ARG A 84 29.10 -27.83 16.73
C ARG A 84 30.56 -27.72 16.29
N ASP A 85 31.29 -26.67 16.67
CA ASP A 85 32.73 -26.55 16.37
C ASP A 85 33.59 -27.65 17.03
N ASP A 86 33.09 -28.36 18.05
CA ASP A 86 33.72 -29.58 18.58
C ASP A 86 33.51 -30.83 17.70
N TYR A 87 32.60 -30.79 16.71
CA TYR A 87 32.34 -31.89 15.78
C TYR A 87 32.25 -31.35 14.35
N GLY A 88 33.42 -31.20 13.73
CA GLY A 88 33.57 -30.76 12.34
C GLY A 88 32.62 -31.49 11.38
N LEU A 89 31.68 -30.75 10.79
CA LEU A 89 30.84 -31.27 9.72
C LEU A 89 30.41 -30.17 8.74
N GLU A 90 30.93 -30.32 7.52
CA GLU A 90 30.71 -29.58 6.29
C GLU A 90 29.21 -29.29 6.01
N VAL A 91 28.88 -28.03 5.70
CA VAL A 91 27.50 -27.60 5.36
C VAL A 91 27.25 -27.83 3.87
N LEU A 92 26.57 -28.92 3.54
CA LEU A 92 26.04 -29.18 2.19
C LEU A 92 24.70 -28.45 2.04
N VAL A 93 24.73 -27.29 1.37
CA VAL A 93 23.56 -26.47 1.03
C VAL A 93 22.69 -27.21 -0.01
N GLY A 94 21.68 -27.94 0.47
CA GLY A 94 20.59 -28.48 -0.34
C GLY A 94 19.32 -27.64 -0.14
N LEU A 95 19.09 -26.65 -1.00
CA LEU A 95 17.86 -25.85 -1.04
C LEU A 95 16.69 -26.68 -1.63
N PRO A 96 15.47 -26.62 -1.07
CA PRO A 96 14.30 -27.22 -1.68
C PRO A 96 13.83 -26.37 -2.87
N GLN A 97 13.81 -26.98 -4.05
CA GLN A 97 13.31 -26.40 -5.29
C GLN A 97 11.79 -26.22 -5.23
N LEU A 98 11.32 -25.01 -4.94
CA LEU A 98 9.93 -24.63 -5.18
C LEU A 98 9.82 -23.93 -6.54
N ALA A 99 9.07 -24.56 -7.42
CA ALA A 99 8.71 -24.05 -8.74
C ALA A 99 7.97 -22.70 -8.63
N ALA A 100 8.52 -21.67 -9.29
CA ALA A 100 7.80 -20.47 -9.65
C ALA A 100 7.91 -20.28 -11.17
N HIS A 101 6.77 -20.32 -11.84
CA HIS A 101 6.62 -20.02 -13.27
C HIS A 101 6.78 -18.50 -13.54
N ALA A 102 7.30 -18.22 -14.75
CA ALA A 102 7.30 -16.95 -15.51
C ALA A 102 8.25 -15.85 -14.98
N LEU A 103 9.21 -15.29 -15.74
CA LEU A 103 9.27 -14.89 -17.15
C LEU A 103 10.72 -14.96 -17.70
N PRO A 104 10.95 -14.94 -19.03
CA PRO A 104 12.27 -15.11 -19.62
C PRO A 104 12.98 -13.75 -19.82
N THR A 105 14.09 -13.52 -19.11
CA THR A 105 15.00 -12.41 -19.43
C THR A 105 16.44 -12.77 -19.12
N LYS A 106 17.14 -13.14 -20.21
CA LYS A 106 18.54 -12.83 -20.54
C LYS A 106 19.60 -13.16 -19.47
N SER A 107 20.29 -14.29 -19.71
CA SER A 107 21.69 -14.58 -19.34
C SER A 107 22.33 -13.61 -18.34
N SER A 108 22.16 -13.88 -17.04
CA SER A 108 23.02 -13.31 -16.03
C SER A 108 24.30 -14.13 -16.00
N GLU A 109 25.37 -13.54 -16.54
CA GLU A 109 26.74 -13.97 -16.34
C GLU A 109 26.95 -14.23 -14.84
N LYS A 110 27.49 -15.41 -14.51
CA LYS A 110 27.90 -15.70 -13.14
C LYS A 110 29.11 -14.83 -12.84
N VAL A 111 28.88 -13.70 -12.19
CA VAL A 111 29.97 -12.96 -11.56
C VAL A 111 30.42 -13.81 -10.38
N ASP A 112 31.58 -14.44 -10.51
CA ASP A 112 32.19 -15.26 -9.45
C ASP A 112 32.42 -14.38 -8.20
N GLU A 113 31.97 -14.87 -7.04
CA GLU A 113 32.09 -14.16 -5.76
C GLU A 113 33.53 -13.79 -5.39
N ASP A 114 34.52 -14.47 -5.97
CA ASP A 114 35.94 -14.18 -5.80
C ASP A 114 36.31 -12.78 -6.33
N ASP A 115 35.67 -12.31 -7.40
CA ASP A 115 35.95 -10.99 -7.99
C ASP A 115 35.45 -9.86 -7.06
N LEU A 116 34.25 -10.04 -6.51
CA LEU A 116 33.66 -9.11 -5.53
C LEU A 116 34.46 -9.07 -4.23
N SER A 117 34.94 -10.22 -3.77
CA SER A 117 35.78 -10.33 -2.57
C SER A 117 37.12 -9.61 -2.75
N ARG A 118 37.70 -9.70 -3.94
CA ARG A 118 38.92 -9.00 -4.31
C ARG A 118 38.70 -7.48 -4.42
N GLN A 119 37.61 -7.06 -5.06
CA GLN A 119 37.24 -5.65 -5.16
C GLN A 119 36.97 -5.01 -3.80
N LEU A 120 36.31 -5.74 -2.88
CA LEU A 120 36.04 -5.26 -1.53
C LEU A 120 37.32 -5.13 -0.70
N ALA A 121 38.26 -6.07 -0.84
CA ALA A 121 39.57 -6.01 -0.19
C ALA A 121 40.39 -4.81 -0.68
N GLU A 122 40.35 -4.53 -1.98
CA GLU A 122 41.04 -3.39 -2.59
C GLU A 122 40.43 -2.04 -2.16
N LEU A 123 39.10 -1.96 -2.07
CA LEU A 123 38.41 -0.77 -1.55
C LEU A 123 38.69 -0.51 -0.07
N LYS A 124 38.85 -1.58 0.72
CA LYS A 124 39.21 -1.51 2.14
C LYS A 124 40.68 -1.12 2.35
N ALA A 125 41.58 -1.49 1.44
CA ALA A 125 42.98 -1.09 1.50
C ALA A 125 43.22 0.36 1.02
N ARG A 126 42.25 0.95 0.31
CA ARG A 126 42.32 2.33 -0.22
C ARG A 126 41.61 3.37 0.67
N GLY A 127 41.04 2.96 1.80
CA GLY A 127 40.49 3.83 2.85
C GLY A 127 41.31 3.71 4.12
#